data_AF-A0AA36Y3C5-F1
#
_entry.id   AF-A0AA36Y3C5-F1
#
_cell.length_a   1.000
_cell.length_b   1.000
_cell.length_c   1.000
_cell.angle_alpha   90.00
_cell.angle_beta   90.00
_cell.angle_gamma   90.00
#
_symmetry.space_group_name_H-M   'P 1'
#
loop_
_entity.id
_entity.type
_entity.pdbx_description
1 polymer ?
#
loop_
_entity_poly.entity_id
_entity_poly.type
_entity_poly.pdbx_seq_one_letter_code
_entity_poly.pdbx_strand_id
1 'polypeptide(L)'
;MKTTVNQNRKTALQAQSRLSVSFSLHRSAALRRRAPLSASLTVEAALVLPLFLFVLLLFSVPFRIMTAERQMQRAAETVCDRAAALAALSTPEAAQYRNSLSSLALAAARAAVSDPNLSGLSAERSSFLADGETVRVVLDYSYTLPIPLFRLPAIRCSRTAWRRAWIGETDPENCVAANPEEEIVYVGRHSTRYHKTARCHYLYNDLRAVSLSEATAARNASGGRYHACPVCARGASGGTVYLMPSGTAWHRDPACRAIRAYVRAVPKREVEQLGPCSYCYP
;
A
#
# COMPACT_ATOMS: atom_id res chain seq x y z
N MET A 1 15.66 73.48 -4.49
CA MET A 1 15.53 74.08 -3.15
C MET A 1 14.13 74.68 -3.04
N LYS A 2 13.34 74.20 -2.07
CA LYS A 2 12.12 74.73 -1.43
C LYS A 2 11.29 75.86 -2.09
N THR A 3 9.99 75.56 -2.22
CA THR A 3 8.78 76.34 -1.83
C THR A 3 8.51 77.68 -2.54
N THR A 4 7.28 77.97 -2.96
CA THR A 4 6.19 78.42 -2.06
C THR A 4 4.78 78.12 -2.53
N VAL A 5 3.94 77.90 -1.52
CA VAL A 5 2.47 77.79 -1.50
C VAL A 5 1.86 79.18 -1.34
N ASN A 6 0.64 79.40 -1.81
CA ASN A 6 -0.29 80.25 -1.05
C ASN A 6 -1.74 79.75 -1.12
N GLN A 7 -2.38 79.76 0.05
CA GLN A 7 -3.73 79.28 0.37
C GLN A 7 -4.70 80.45 0.55
N ASN A 8 -6.00 80.12 0.59
CA ASN A 8 -7.12 80.63 1.43
C ASN A 8 -8.34 81.03 0.61
N ARG A 9 -9.61 80.86 0.99
CA ARG A 9 -10.36 80.22 2.10
C ARG A 9 -11.85 80.20 1.66
N LYS A 10 -12.55 79.06 1.72
CA LYS A 10 -13.70 78.69 2.61
C LYS A 10 -15.07 79.42 2.48
N THR A 11 -16.11 78.59 2.23
CA THR A 11 -17.48 78.52 2.84
C THR A 11 -18.49 79.64 2.53
N ALA A 12 -19.82 79.45 2.42
CA ALA A 12 -20.77 78.39 2.82
C ALA A 12 -22.04 78.43 1.93
N LEU A 13 -22.78 77.33 1.82
CA LEU A 13 -24.17 77.33 1.34
C LEU A 13 -25.02 76.41 2.23
N GLN A 14 -25.98 77.00 2.94
CA GLN A 14 -27.11 76.29 3.53
C GLN A 14 -28.35 77.18 3.44
N ALA A 15 -29.44 76.62 2.94
CA ALA A 15 -30.78 76.80 3.51
C ALA A 15 -31.72 75.70 3.01
N GLN A 16 -32.11 74.84 3.94
CA GLN A 16 -33.34 74.04 3.97
C GLN A 16 -34.56 75.00 3.94
N SER A 17 -35.82 74.69 3.64
CA SER A 17 -36.64 73.48 3.49
C SER A 17 -38.06 73.95 3.10
N ARG A 18 -38.88 73.07 2.53
CA ARG A 18 -40.19 72.59 3.04
C ARG A 18 -41.17 72.26 1.90
N LEU A 19 -41.43 70.96 1.79
CA LEU A 19 -42.69 70.27 1.48
C LEU A 19 -43.77 71.00 0.65
N SER A 20 -44.15 70.36 -0.46
CA SER A 20 -45.52 69.83 -0.59
C SER A 20 -45.55 68.66 -1.58
N VAL A 21 -46.21 67.59 -1.13
CA VAL A 21 -46.48 66.38 -1.90
C VAL A 21 -47.60 66.69 -2.88
N SER A 22 -47.41 66.35 -4.16
CA SER A 22 -48.50 66.25 -5.13
C SER A 22 -48.35 64.95 -5.90
N PHE A 23 -49.15 63.98 -5.47
CA PHE A 23 -49.26 62.66 -6.05
C PHE A 23 -50.07 62.78 -7.35
N SER A 24 -49.40 62.96 -8.49
CA SER A 24 -50.04 62.91 -9.81
C SER A 24 -49.81 61.52 -10.41
N LEU A 25 -50.80 60.65 -10.22
CA LEU A 25 -50.98 59.39 -10.93
C LEU A 25 -51.11 59.64 -12.44
N HIS A 26 -49.98 59.73 -13.15
CA HIS A 26 -49.99 59.48 -14.58
C HIS A 26 -50.02 57.97 -14.81
N ARG A 27 -51.26 57.46 -14.89
CA ARG A 27 -51.58 56.09 -15.31
C ARG A 27 -51.33 55.99 -16.82
N SER A 28 -50.07 55.93 -17.22
CA SER A 28 -49.69 55.50 -18.56
C SER A 28 -49.91 54.00 -18.64
N ALA A 29 -51.13 53.61 -19.01
CA ALA A 29 -51.46 52.24 -19.39
C ALA A 29 -50.79 51.90 -20.72
N ALA A 30 -49.46 51.78 -20.72
CA ALA A 30 -48.78 50.99 -21.71
C ALA A 30 -49.07 49.53 -21.37
N LEU A 31 -50.05 48.94 -22.06
CA LEU A 31 -50.18 47.49 -22.18
C LEU A 31 -48.85 46.98 -22.77
N ARG A 32 -47.86 46.70 -21.92
CA ARG A 32 -46.79 45.77 -22.26
C ARG A 32 -47.49 44.45 -22.55
N ARG A 33 -47.74 44.17 -23.82
CA ARG A 33 -47.89 42.80 -24.29
C ARG A 33 -46.61 42.09 -23.86
N ARG A 34 -46.66 41.40 -22.71
CA ARG A 34 -45.70 40.35 -22.39
C ARG A 34 -45.97 39.27 -23.41
N ALA A 35 -45.23 39.29 -24.52
CA ALA A 35 -45.10 38.08 -25.33
C ALA A 35 -44.65 36.97 -24.36
N PRO A 36 -45.25 35.77 -24.39
CA PRO A 36 -44.73 34.66 -23.62
C PRO A 36 -43.31 34.40 -24.13
N LEU A 37 -42.31 34.80 -23.35
CA LEU A 37 -40.92 34.42 -23.62
C LEU A 37 -40.88 32.90 -23.54
N SER A 38 -40.37 32.25 -24.58
CA SER A 38 -40.13 30.80 -24.56
C SER A 38 -39.07 30.51 -23.50
N ALA A 39 -39.52 30.20 -22.29
CA ALA A 39 -38.68 29.83 -21.16
C ALA A 39 -38.15 28.38 -21.28
N SER A 40 -38.28 27.75 -22.45
CA SER A 40 -37.85 26.37 -22.68
C SER A 40 -36.36 26.18 -22.40
N LEU A 41 -35.52 27.14 -22.77
CA LEU A 41 -34.06 27.07 -22.60
C LEU A 41 -33.64 27.03 -21.12
N THR A 42 -34.36 27.70 -20.23
CA THR A 42 -34.07 27.66 -18.78
C THR A 42 -34.64 26.41 -18.12
N VAL A 43 -35.79 25.92 -18.58
CA VAL A 43 -36.39 24.66 -18.10
C VAL A 43 -35.56 23.45 -18.51
N GLU A 44 -35.08 23.43 -19.76
CA GLU A 44 -34.15 22.41 -20.25
C GLU A 44 -32.85 22.43 -19.46
N ALA A 45 -32.21 23.60 -19.28
CA ALA A 45 -30.99 23.69 -18.49
C ALA A 45 -31.18 23.29 -17.01
N ALA A 46 -32.33 23.62 -16.42
CA ALA A 46 -32.67 23.27 -15.03
C ALA A 46 -32.89 21.77 -14.81
N LEU A 47 -33.19 21.00 -15.86
CA LEU A 47 -33.34 19.54 -15.81
C LEU A 47 -32.09 18.80 -16.29
N VAL A 48 -31.45 19.28 -17.35
CA VAL A 48 -30.28 18.65 -17.98
C VAL A 48 -29.07 18.70 -17.05
N LEU A 49 -28.82 19.83 -16.39
CA LEU A 49 -27.65 19.96 -15.53
C LEU A 49 -27.70 19.02 -14.31
N PRO A 50 -28.79 18.93 -13.52
CA PRO A 50 -28.89 17.96 -12.43
C PRO A 50 -28.83 16.51 -12.91
N LEU A 51 -29.46 16.17 -14.03
CA LEU A 51 -29.41 14.82 -14.61
C LEU A 51 -27.97 14.45 -15.02
N PHE A 52 -27.26 15.39 -15.66
CA PHE A 52 -25.87 15.19 -16.06
C PHE A 52 -24.96 14.96 -14.84
N LEU A 53 -25.07 15.81 -13.81
CA LEU A 53 -24.31 15.63 -12.56
C LEU A 53 -24.67 14.32 -11.85
N PHE A 54 -25.95 13.95 -11.86
CA PHE A 54 -26.42 12.67 -11.33
C PHE A 54 -25.77 11.48 -12.03
N VAL A 55 -25.70 11.51 -13.36
CA VAL A 55 -25.02 10.47 -14.16
C VAL A 55 -23.53 10.41 -13.84
N LEU A 56 -22.85 11.56 -13.70
CA LEU A 56 -21.44 11.59 -13.29
C LEU A 56 -21.23 10.99 -11.89
N LEU A 57 -22.13 11.26 -10.94
CA LEU A 57 -22.08 10.66 -9.61
C LEU A 57 -22.28 9.14 -9.68
N LEU A 58 -23.24 8.65 -10.47
CA LEU A 58 -23.45 7.22 -10.69
C LEU A 58 -22.20 6.54 -11.24
N PHE A 59 -21.51 7.19 -12.19
CA PHE A 59 -20.24 6.67 -12.72
C PHE A 59 -19.12 6.64 -11.69
N SER A 60 -19.12 7.51 -10.67
CA SER A 60 -18.10 7.52 -9.62
C SER A 60 -18.21 6.33 -8.63
N VAL A 61 -19.41 5.80 -8.43
CA VAL A 61 -19.69 4.70 -7.50
C VAL A 61 -18.89 3.41 -7.80
N PRO A 62 -18.89 2.87 -9.03
CA PRO A 62 -18.14 1.65 -9.33
C PRO A 62 -16.63 1.81 -9.11
N PHE A 63 -16.05 3.00 -9.34
CA PHE A 63 -14.64 3.24 -9.06
C PHE A 63 -14.31 3.12 -7.57
N ARG A 64 -15.21 3.58 -6.70
CA ARG A 64 -15.05 3.44 -5.24
C ARG A 64 -15.15 1.98 -4.81
N ILE A 65 -16.17 1.26 -5.29
CA ILE A 65 -16.35 -0.18 -5.03
C ILE A 65 -15.10 -0.95 -5.50
N MET A 66 -14.67 -0.74 -6.74
CA MET A 66 -13.48 -1.40 -7.30
C MET A 66 -12.22 -1.10 -6.49
N THR A 67 -12.06 0.12 -5.99
CA THR A 67 -10.91 0.49 -5.15
C THR A 67 -10.92 -0.28 -3.83
N ALA A 68 -12.07 -0.33 -3.15
CA ALA A 68 -12.22 -1.09 -1.90
C ALA A 68 -12.00 -2.59 -2.12
N GLU A 69 -12.57 -3.15 -3.19
CA GLU A 69 -12.38 -4.56 -3.56
C GLU A 69 -10.93 -4.90 -3.84
N ARG A 70 -10.21 -4.05 -4.59
CA ARG A 70 -8.78 -4.24 -4.87
C ARG A 70 -7.93 -4.19 -3.61
N GLN A 71 -8.25 -3.30 -2.67
CA GLN A 71 -7.55 -3.21 -1.40
C GLN A 71 -7.80 -4.45 -0.53
N MET A 72 -9.05 -4.92 -0.46
CA MET A 72 -9.41 -6.16 0.26
C MET A 72 -8.73 -7.38 -0.36
N GLN A 73 -8.71 -7.49 -1.69
CA GLN A 73 -8.04 -8.58 -2.39
C GLN A 73 -6.54 -8.62 -2.08
N ARG A 74 -5.86 -7.46 -2.13
CA ARG A 74 -4.44 -7.36 -1.77
C ARG A 74 -4.19 -7.73 -0.31
N ALA A 75 -5.06 -7.31 0.61
CA ALA A 75 -4.95 -7.70 2.02
C ALA A 75 -5.06 -9.22 2.20
N ALA A 76 -6.03 -9.86 1.54
CA ALA A 76 -6.17 -11.32 1.59
C ALA A 76 -4.95 -12.04 0.98
N GLU A 77 -4.47 -11.58 -0.19
CA GLU A 77 -3.31 -12.15 -0.87
C GLU A 77 -2.05 -12.04 -0.02
N THR A 78 -1.74 -10.86 0.54
CA THR A 78 -0.51 -10.69 1.34
C THR A 78 -0.45 -11.61 2.56
N VAL A 79 -1.59 -11.84 3.23
CA VAL A 79 -1.67 -12.77 4.37
C VAL A 79 -1.62 -14.22 3.91
N CYS A 80 -2.32 -14.56 2.83
CA CYS A 80 -2.31 -15.90 2.23
C CYS A 80 -0.89 -16.31 1.79
N ASP A 81 -0.17 -15.41 1.11
CA ASP A 81 1.19 -15.62 0.62
C ASP A 81 2.16 -15.92 1.76
N ARG A 82 2.07 -15.11 2.83
CA ARG A 82 2.93 -15.26 4.00
C ARG A 82 2.59 -16.54 4.78
N ALA A 83 1.32 -16.85 4.96
CA ALA A 83 0.88 -18.08 5.60
C ALA A 83 1.34 -19.33 4.84
N ALA A 84 1.21 -19.32 3.50
CA ALA A 84 1.66 -20.41 2.64
C ALA A 84 3.18 -20.62 2.72
N ALA A 85 3.96 -19.54 2.76
CA ALA A 85 5.42 -19.61 2.87
C ALA A 85 5.91 -20.13 4.24
N LEU A 86 5.16 -19.85 5.32
CA LEU A 86 5.50 -20.28 6.68
C LEU A 86 5.02 -21.70 7.01
N ALA A 87 4.28 -22.36 6.11
CA ALA A 87 3.58 -23.60 6.42
C ALA A 87 4.49 -24.77 6.81
N ALA A 88 5.64 -24.93 6.14
CA ALA A 88 6.61 -25.98 6.47
C ALA A 88 7.50 -25.66 7.68
N LEU A 89 7.52 -24.41 8.17
CA LEU A 89 8.43 -24.03 9.24
C LEU A 89 7.91 -24.45 10.60
N SER A 90 8.73 -25.20 11.34
CA SER A 90 8.44 -25.63 12.72
C SER A 90 8.79 -24.58 13.78
N THR A 91 8.99 -23.32 13.40
CA THR A 91 9.34 -22.24 14.34
C THR A 91 8.11 -21.81 15.16
N PRO A 92 8.30 -21.33 16.41
CA PRO A 92 7.19 -20.84 17.23
C PRO A 92 6.48 -19.65 16.59
N GLU A 93 7.22 -18.78 15.89
CA GLU A 93 6.67 -17.65 15.14
C GLU A 93 5.75 -18.12 14.00
N ALA A 94 6.14 -19.16 13.26
CA ALA A 94 5.31 -19.73 12.21
C ALA A 94 4.05 -20.38 12.78
N ALA A 95 4.15 -21.09 13.91
CA ALA A 95 2.99 -21.65 14.60
C ALA A 95 2.01 -20.56 15.07
N GLN A 96 2.52 -19.48 15.68
CA GLN A 96 1.71 -18.35 16.11
C GLN A 96 1.01 -17.66 14.95
N TYR A 97 1.71 -17.47 13.82
CA TYR A 97 1.13 -16.87 12.61
C TYR A 97 -0.02 -17.73 12.06
N ARG A 98 0.16 -19.06 11.99
CA ARG A 98 -0.88 -20.00 11.55
C ARG A 98 -2.12 -19.96 12.44
N ASN A 99 -1.92 -19.96 13.76
CA ASN A 99 -3.02 -19.92 14.73
C ASN A 99 -3.77 -18.58 14.75
N SER A 100 -3.15 -17.52 14.23
CA SER A 100 -3.70 -16.16 14.19
C SER A 100 -4.15 -15.73 12.79
N LEU A 101 -4.38 -16.66 11.86
CA LEU A 101 -4.65 -16.35 10.45
C LEU A 101 -5.83 -15.37 10.28
N SER A 102 -6.97 -15.65 10.92
CA SER A 102 -8.17 -14.82 10.81
C SER A 102 -7.94 -13.42 11.39
N SER A 103 -7.31 -13.31 12.56
CA SER A 103 -7.05 -12.00 13.19
C SER A 103 -6.03 -11.18 12.40
N LEU A 104 -5.03 -11.82 11.79
CA LEU A 104 -4.05 -11.18 10.90
C LEU A 104 -4.69 -10.71 9.59
N ALA A 105 -5.54 -11.54 8.97
CA ALA A 105 -6.30 -11.15 7.78
C ALA A 105 -7.20 -9.94 8.07
N LEU A 106 -7.86 -9.95 9.21
CA LEU A 106 -8.73 -8.85 9.63
C LEU A 106 -7.95 -7.57 9.94
N ALA A 107 -6.78 -7.68 10.58
CA ALA A 107 -5.88 -6.56 10.82
C ALA A 107 -5.34 -5.97 9.51
N ALA A 108 -4.91 -6.81 8.57
CA ALA A 108 -4.42 -6.39 7.25
C ALA A 108 -5.52 -5.67 6.46
N ALA A 109 -6.75 -6.19 6.48
CA ALA A 109 -7.90 -5.56 5.83
C ALA A 109 -8.25 -4.18 6.42
N ARG A 110 -8.24 -4.05 7.76
CA ARG A 110 -8.45 -2.76 8.44
C ARG A 110 -7.36 -1.74 8.12
N ALA A 111 -6.11 -2.17 7.98
CA ALA A 111 -5.01 -1.29 7.61
C ALA A 111 -5.06 -0.87 6.13
N ALA A 112 -5.59 -1.72 5.24
CA ALA A 112 -5.62 -1.48 3.80
C ALA A 112 -6.78 -0.60 3.33
N VAL A 113 -7.92 -0.60 4.03
CA VAL A 113 -9.15 0.08 3.59
C VAL A 113 -9.58 1.15 4.59
N SER A 114 -9.73 2.38 4.08
CA SER A 114 -10.21 3.54 4.85
C SER A 114 -11.58 4.03 4.37
N ASP A 115 -12.30 3.24 3.57
CA ASP A 115 -13.61 3.63 3.03
C ASP A 115 -14.70 3.57 4.13
N PRO A 116 -15.37 4.70 4.47
CA PRO A 116 -16.42 4.71 5.50
C PRO A 116 -17.69 3.93 5.10
N ASN A 117 -17.84 3.58 3.83
CA ASN A 117 -18.97 2.82 3.33
C ASN A 117 -18.85 1.30 3.59
N LEU A 118 -17.71 0.85 4.10
CA LEU A 118 -17.46 -0.55 4.43
C LEU A 118 -17.76 -0.84 5.90
N SER A 119 -18.48 -1.93 6.14
CA SER A 119 -18.87 -2.36 7.49
C SER A 119 -18.90 -3.89 7.60
N GLY A 120 -19.03 -4.41 8.82
CA GLY A 120 -19.20 -5.85 9.06
C GLY A 120 -18.04 -6.71 8.59
N LEU A 121 -16.81 -6.19 8.67
CA LEU A 121 -15.60 -6.91 8.27
C LEU A 121 -15.36 -8.14 9.16
N SER A 122 -15.20 -9.30 8.54
CA SER A 122 -14.94 -10.59 9.18
C SER A 122 -13.93 -11.41 8.37
N ALA A 123 -13.15 -12.23 9.06
CA ALA A 123 -12.20 -13.16 8.45
C ALA A 123 -12.38 -14.61 8.93
N GLU A 124 -13.48 -14.92 9.62
CA GLU A 124 -13.69 -16.18 10.34
C GLU A 124 -13.78 -17.41 9.43
N ARG A 125 -14.10 -17.23 8.14
CA ARG A 125 -14.13 -18.31 7.16
C ARG A 125 -12.75 -18.67 6.59
N SER A 126 -11.69 -18.04 7.10
CA SER A 126 -10.31 -18.36 6.72
C SER A 126 -9.90 -19.70 7.32
N SER A 127 -9.11 -20.48 6.57
CA SER A 127 -8.69 -21.82 6.98
C SER A 127 -7.24 -22.09 6.58
N PHE A 128 -6.55 -22.88 7.39
CA PHE A 128 -5.16 -23.26 7.17
C PHE A 128 -5.05 -24.78 7.02
N LEU A 129 -4.66 -25.26 5.83
CA LEU A 129 -4.49 -26.69 5.50
C LEU A 129 -5.71 -27.56 5.85
N ALA A 130 -6.93 -27.04 5.66
CA ALA A 130 -8.15 -27.80 5.94
C ALA A 130 -8.31 -29.02 5.01
N ASP A 131 -7.76 -28.92 3.80
CA ASP A 131 -7.63 -29.99 2.80
C ASP A 131 -6.24 -30.65 2.80
N GLY A 132 -5.38 -30.31 3.77
CA GLY A 132 -4.01 -30.79 3.85
C GLY A 132 -2.98 -30.01 3.02
N GLU A 133 -3.41 -29.19 2.05
CA GLU A 133 -2.48 -28.54 1.10
C GLU A 133 -2.61 -27.02 1.00
N THR A 134 -3.81 -26.47 1.19
CA THR A 134 -4.08 -25.07 0.84
C THR A 134 -4.31 -24.18 2.04
N VAL A 135 -3.86 -22.92 1.90
CA VAL A 135 -4.24 -21.84 2.79
C VAL A 135 -5.31 -21.01 2.11
N ARG A 136 -6.40 -20.75 2.81
CA ARG A 136 -7.53 -19.96 2.31
C ARG A 136 -7.78 -18.79 3.26
N VAL A 137 -7.70 -17.57 2.73
CA VAL A 137 -8.05 -16.34 3.46
C VAL A 137 -9.32 -15.78 2.85
N VAL A 138 -10.36 -15.63 3.67
CA VAL A 138 -11.68 -15.14 3.26
C VAL A 138 -11.98 -13.87 4.04
N LEU A 139 -12.24 -12.77 3.34
CA LEU A 139 -12.67 -11.49 3.91
C LEU A 139 -14.10 -11.21 3.51
N ASP A 140 -15.00 -11.20 4.50
CA ASP A 140 -16.40 -10.89 4.35
C ASP A 140 -16.69 -9.49 4.85
N TYR A 141 -17.48 -8.71 4.10
CA TYR A 141 -17.86 -7.35 4.47
C TYR A 141 -19.16 -6.93 3.79
N SER A 142 -19.75 -5.85 4.29
CA SER A 142 -20.92 -5.20 3.69
C SER A 142 -20.53 -3.83 3.17
N TYR A 143 -20.92 -3.51 1.94
CA TYR A 143 -20.65 -2.23 1.29
C TYR A 143 -21.96 -1.46 1.11
N THR A 144 -22.06 -0.31 1.77
CA THR A 144 -23.21 0.60 1.64
C THR A 144 -22.96 1.57 0.50
N LEU A 145 -23.86 1.64 -0.48
CA LEU A 145 -23.69 2.56 -1.61
C LEU A 145 -23.55 4.01 -1.11
N PRO A 146 -22.55 4.77 -1.60
CA PRO A 146 -22.27 6.12 -1.12
C PRO A 146 -23.27 7.17 -1.61
N ILE A 147 -24.33 6.75 -2.29
CA ILE A 147 -25.43 7.60 -2.70
C ILE A 147 -26.71 7.01 -2.11
N PRO A 148 -27.50 7.77 -1.32
CA PRO A 148 -28.74 7.29 -0.70
C PRO A 148 -29.89 7.20 -1.72
N LEU A 149 -29.61 6.70 -2.93
CA LEU A 149 -30.62 6.51 -3.97
C LEU A 149 -31.46 5.30 -3.59
N PHE A 150 -32.77 5.50 -3.53
CA PHE A 150 -33.76 4.44 -3.32
C PHE A 150 -33.60 3.61 -2.03
N ARG A 151 -32.84 4.11 -1.04
CA ARG A 151 -32.55 3.38 0.22
C ARG A 151 -32.12 1.92 -0.03
N LEU A 152 -31.25 1.73 -1.02
CA LEU A 152 -30.77 0.40 -1.39
C LEU A 152 -30.09 -0.28 -0.18
N PRO A 153 -30.30 -1.60 0.02
CA PRO A 153 -29.64 -2.33 1.08
C PRO A 153 -28.13 -2.40 0.83
N ALA A 154 -27.37 -2.59 1.91
CA ALA A 154 -25.94 -2.85 1.80
C ALA A 154 -25.67 -4.15 1.02
N ILE A 155 -24.65 -4.11 0.18
CA ILE A 155 -24.25 -5.25 -0.66
C ILE A 155 -23.31 -6.11 0.16
N ARG A 156 -23.62 -7.40 0.32
CA ARG A 156 -22.71 -8.36 0.96
C ARG A 156 -21.64 -8.77 -0.05
N CYS A 157 -20.39 -8.58 0.33
CA CYS A 157 -19.23 -8.88 -0.48
C CYS A 157 -18.32 -9.88 0.24
N SER A 158 -17.65 -10.71 -0.55
CA SER A 158 -16.63 -11.64 -0.06
C SER A 158 -15.43 -11.64 -1.00
N ARG A 159 -14.23 -11.56 -0.46
CA ARG A 159 -12.97 -11.67 -1.21
C ARG A 159 -12.16 -12.81 -0.65
N THR A 160 -11.71 -13.69 -1.54
CA THR A 160 -11.00 -14.92 -1.18
C THR A 160 -9.67 -14.97 -1.89
N ALA A 161 -8.61 -15.21 -1.14
CA ALA A 161 -7.30 -15.62 -1.64
C ALA A 161 -7.07 -17.07 -1.23
N TRP A 162 -6.59 -17.88 -2.16
CA TRP A 162 -6.23 -19.27 -1.91
C TRP A 162 -4.87 -19.55 -2.53
N ARG A 163 -4.01 -20.27 -1.81
CA ARG A 163 -2.70 -20.71 -2.30
C ARG A 163 -2.34 -22.07 -1.74
N ARG A 164 -1.65 -22.88 -2.55
CA ARG A 164 -0.99 -24.11 -2.07
C ARG A 164 0.17 -23.72 -1.16
N ALA A 165 0.23 -24.38 -0.01
CA ALA A 165 1.27 -24.17 0.97
C ALA A 165 2.61 -24.77 0.49
N TRP A 166 3.71 -24.15 0.89
CA TRP A 166 5.05 -24.67 0.62
C TRP A 166 5.40 -25.76 1.64
N ILE A 167 4.75 -26.92 1.53
CA ILE A 167 4.93 -28.08 2.45
C ILE A 167 5.71 -29.24 1.84
N GLY A 168 6.15 -29.11 0.59
CA GLY A 168 6.81 -30.18 -0.15
C GLY A 168 5.81 -31.06 -0.92
N GLU A 169 6.29 -32.22 -1.38
CA GLU A 169 5.42 -33.26 -1.93
C GLU A 169 5.03 -34.21 -0.81
N THR A 170 3.73 -34.46 -0.68
CA THR A 170 3.15 -35.33 0.34
C THR A 170 2.61 -36.63 -0.25
N ASP A 171 2.38 -36.67 -1.56
CA ASP A 171 2.00 -37.88 -2.27
C ASP A 171 3.20 -38.83 -2.38
N PRO A 172 3.15 -40.04 -1.79
CA PRO A 172 4.23 -41.02 -1.89
C PRO A 172 4.62 -41.39 -3.32
N GLU A 173 3.69 -41.30 -4.29
CA GLU A 173 3.95 -41.62 -5.70
C GLU A 173 4.78 -40.53 -6.40
N ASN A 174 4.64 -39.28 -5.95
CA ASN A 174 5.36 -38.12 -6.49
C ASN A 174 6.58 -37.73 -5.64
N CYS A 175 6.70 -38.27 -4.43
CA CYS A 175 7.90 -38.14 -3.61
C CYS A 175 9.08 -38.80 -4.34
N VAL A 176 10.08 -37.99 -4.71
CA VAL A 176 11.39 -38.53 -5.04
C VAL A 176 11.88 -39.26 -3.80
N ALA A 177 12.11 -40.57 -3.90
CA ALA A 177 12.63 -41.37 -2.79
C ALA A 177 13.85 -40.62 -2.22
N ALA A 178 13.71 -40.12 -0.99
CA ALA A 178 14.80 -39.43 -0.33
C ALA A 178 15.94 -40.44 -0.23
N ASN A 179 17.00 -40.25 -1.01
CA ASN A 179 18.21 -41.01 -0.81
C ASN A 179 18.90 -40.38 0.41
N PRO A 180 18.83 -41.00 1.61
CA PRO A 180 19.34 -40.38 2.82
C PRO A 180 20.86 -40.15 2.77
N GLU A 181 21.55 -40.77 1.81
CA GLU A 181 22.98 -40.61 1.56
C GLU A 181 23.33 -39.39 0.70
N GLU A 182 22.35 -38.76 0.02
CA GLU A 182 22.60 -37.62 -0.87
C GLU A 182 22.69 -36.31 -0.07
N GLU A 183 23.91 -35.99 0.41
CA GLU A 183 24.20 -34.73 1.12
C GLU A 183 23.94 -33.52 0.20
N ILE A 184 23.01 -32.64 0.60
CA ILE A 184 22.81 -31.34 -0.06
C ILE A 184 23.82 -30.33 0.48
N VAL A 185 24.56 -29.71 -0.42
CA VAL A 185 25.56 -28.66 -0.13
C VAL A 185 25.18 -27.35 -0.81
N TYR A 186 25.80 -26.26 -0.38
CA TYR A 186 25.50 -24.91 -0.83
C TYR A 186 26.68 -24.32 -1.60
N VAL A 187 26.39 -23.70 -2.75
CA VAL A 187 27.38 -23.05 -3.60
C VAL A 187 26.95 -21.62 -3.96
N GLY A 188 27.93 -20.72 -3.99
CA GLY A 188 27.75 -19.36 -4.51
C GLY A 188 27.73 -19.31 -6.03
N ARG A 189 27.47 -18.13 -6.61
CA ARG A 189 27.42 -17.94 -8.09
C ARG A 189 28.70 -18.38 -8.81
N HIS A 190 29.86 -18.08 -8.24
CA HIS A 190 31.18 -18.45 -8.74
C HIS A 190 31.98 -19.11 -7.62
N SER A 191 31.40 -20.12 -6.99
CA SER A 191 32.01 -20.82 -5.85
C SER A 191 33.18 -21.68 -6.31
N THR A 192 34.33 -21.54 -5.66
CA THR A 192 35.45 -22.49 -5.77
C THR A 192 35.36 -23.61 -4.75
N ARG A 193 34.46 -23.47 -3.77
CA ARG A 193 34.24 -24.41 -2.68
C ARG A 193 32.76 -24.63 -2.45
N TYR A 194 32.39 -25.81 -1.94
CA TYR A 194 31.04 -26.06 -1.45
C TYR A 194 30.96 -25.86 0.07
N HIS A 195 29.77 -25.54 0.54
CA HIS A 195 29.51 -25.19 1.93
C HIS A 195 28.44 -26.09 2.54
N LYS A 196 28.56 -26.39 3.84
CA LYS A 196 27.58 -27.19 4.57
C LYS A 196 26.27 -26.46 4.85
N THR A 197 26.32 -25.13 4.95
CA THR A 197 25.17 -24.29 5.29
C THR A 197 25.07 -23.09 4.36
N ALA A 198 23.85 -22.73 3.97
CA ALA A 198 23.58 -21.49 3.22
C ALA A 198 24.01 -20.23 3.99
N ARG A 199 24.09 -20.32 5.32
CA ARG A 199 24.49 -19.26 6.25
C ARG A 199 25.99 -19.21 6.54
N CYS A 200 26.82 -19.91 5.77
CA CYS A 200 28.26 -19.75 5.87
C CYS A 200 28.67 -18.28 5.68
N HIS A 201 29.67 -17.81 6.42
CA HIS A 201 30.20 -16.45 6.34
C HIS A 201 30.62 -16.02 4.91
N TYR A 202 30.99 -16.98 4.05
CA TYR A 202 31.34 -16.72 2.64
C TYR A 202 30.13 -16.63 1.69
N LEU A 203 28.95 -17.08 2.12
CA LEU A 203 27.73 -17.13 1.31
C LEU A 203 26.65 -16.16 1.77
N TYR A 204 26.59 -15.86 3.07
CA TYR A 204 25.49 -15.10 3.65
C TYR A 204 25.95 -13.77 4.22
N ASN A 205 25.21 -12.72 3.89
CA ASN A 205 25.37 -11.39 4.43
C ASN A 205 24.37 -11.18 5.56
N ASP A 206 24.86 -10.99 6.78
CA ASP A 206 24.01 -10.74 7.94
C ASP A 206 23.55 -9.28 7.97
N LEU A 207 22.31 -9.04 7.55
CA LEU A 207 21.72 -7.71 7.44
C LEU A 207 20.94 -7.35 8.70
N ARG A 208 21.30 -6.24 9.33
CA ARG A 208 20.56 -5.65 10.45
C ARG A 208 19.85 -4.38 10.01
N ALA A 209 18.53 -4.33 10.23
CA ALA A 209 17.73 -3.13 10.02
C ALA A 209 17.91 -2.15 11.20
N VAL A 210 18.25 -0.90 10.91
CA VAL A 210 18.45 0.19 11.89
C VAL A 210 17.95 1.52 11.32
N SER A 211 17.79 2.54 12.16
CA SER A 211 17.51 3.90 11.68
C SER A 211 18.75 4.52 11.01
N LEU A 212 18.56 5.49 10.11
CA LEU A 212 19.68 6.19 9.46
C LEU A 212 20.59 6.92 10.48
N SER A 213 20.01 7.47 11.55
CA SER A 213 20.75 8.09 12.64
C SER A 213 21.64 7.07 13.36
N GLU A 214 21.10 5.90 13.69
CA GLU A 214 21.87 4.80 14.28
C GLU A 214 22.97 4.32 13.34
N ALA A 215 22.69 4.20 12.04
CA ALA A 215 23.68 3.78 11.05
C ALA A 215 24.88 4.72 10.93
N THR A 216 24.65 6.03 11.09
CA THR A 216 25.70 7.04 11.04
C THR A 216 26.59 7.00 12.29
N ALA A 217 26.00 6.65 13.44
CA ALA A 217 26.72 6.46 14.70
C ALA A 217 27.42 5.09 14.79
N ALA A 218 26.88 4.07 14.12
CA ALA A 218 27.39 2.70 14.16
C ALA A 218 28.81 2.58 13.57
N ARG A 219 29.50 1.52 13.98
CA ARG A 219 30.79 1.09 13.43
C ARG A 219 30.71 -0.35 12.99
N ASN A 220 31.50 -0.71 11.99
CA ASN A 220 31.62 -2.10 11.54
C ASN A 220 32.53 -2.90 12.48
N ALA A 221 32.64 -4.21 12.25
CA ALA A 221 33.47 -5.11 13.06
C ALA A 221 34.96 -4.70 13.11
N SER A 222 35.42 -3.96 12.09
CA SER A 222 36.78 -3.41 12.01
C SER A 222 36.92 -2.00 12.59
N GLY A 223 35.86 -1.44 13.22
CA GLY A 223 35.87 -0.10 13.81
C GLY A 223 35.66 1.06 12.82
N GLY A 224 35.42 0.78 11.54
CA GLY A 224 35.17 1.75 10.48
C GLY A 224 33.75 2.33 10.47
N ARG A 225 33.60 3.51 9.87
CA ARG A 225 32.29 4.16 9.63
C ARG A 225 31.60 3.59 8.40
N TYR A 226 30.28 3.41 8.48
CA TYR A 226 29.48 3.05 7.32
C TYR A 226 29.26 4.26 6.40
N HIS A 227 29.45 4.07 5.09
CA HIS A 227 29.13 5.06 4.07
C HIS A 227 27.88 4.67 3.27
N ALA A 228 27.29 5.62 2.54
CA ALA A 228 26.11 5.33 1.73
C ALA A 228 26.46 4.42 0.55
N CYS A 229 25.69 3.35 0.35
CA CYS A 229 25.83 2.51 -0.84
C CYS A 229 25.58 3.32 -2.13
N PRO A 230 26.49 3.34 -3.11
CA PRO A 230 26.33 4.10 -4.35
C PRO A 230 25.23 3.55 -5.26
N VAL A 231 24.71 2.35 -4.99
CA VAL A 231 23.67 1.72 -5.83
C VAL A 231 22.27 2.02 -5.30
N CYS A 232 22.01 1.78 -4.01
CA CYS A 232 20.66 1.86 -3.45
C CYS A 232 20.43 3.07 -2.53
N ALA A 233 21.50 3.76 -2.12
CA ALA A 233 21.43 4.83 -1.11
C ALA A 233 21.81 6.22 -1.65
N ARG A 234 21.86 6.41 -2.98
CA ARG A 234 22.05 7.74 -3.57
C ARG A 234 20.89 8.67 -3.17
N GLY A 235 21.21 9.78 -2.50
CA GLY A 235 20.24 10.80 -2.10
C GLY A 235 19.28 10.37 -0.98
N ALA A 236 19.58 9.31 -0.22
CA ALA A 236 18.75 8.89 0.89
C ALA A 236 18.95 9.82 2.11
N SER A 237 17.85 10.44 2.57
CA SER A 237 17.85 11.40 3.68
C SER A 237 17.12 10.92 4.95
N GLY A 238 16.60 9.68 4.96
CA GLY A 238 15.90 9.12 6.12
C GLY A 238 15.31 7.74 5.88
N GLY A 239 14.80 7.16 6.98
CA GLY A 239 14.15 5.85 7.03
C GLY A 239 15.02 4.74 7.63
N THR A 240 14.52 3.51 7.53
CA THR A 240 15.24 2.28 7.90
C THR A 240 16.29 1.96 6.85
N VAL A 241 17.50 1.66 7.32
CA VAL A 241 18.64 1.22 6.50
C VAL A 241 19.18 -0.10 7.03
N TYR A 242 19.94 -0.79 6.19
CA TYR A 242 20.47 -2.13 6.45
C TYR A 242 21.99 -2.07 6.52
N LEU A 243 22.53 -2.59 7.62
CA LEU A 243 23.96 -2.69 7.88
C LEU A 243 24.39 -4.15 7.85
N MET A 244 25.65 -4.37 7.46
CA MET A 244 26.30 -5.67 7.62
C MET A 244 27.50 -5.49 8.55
N PRO A 245 27.65 -6.31 9.61
CA PRO A 245 28.78 -6.18 10.54
C PRO A 245 30.15 -6.22 9.87
N SER A 246 30.33 -7.05 8.84
CA SER A 246 31.55 -7.16 8.03
C SER A 246 31.63 -6.16 6.88
N GLY A 247 30.57 -5.38 6.64
CA GLY A 247 30.48 -4.44 5.53
C GLY A 247 31.05 -3.05 5.86
N THR A 248 31.19 -2.24 4.81
CA THR A 248 31.62 -0.82 4.93
C THR A 248 30.53 0.16 4.53
N ALA A 249 29.45 -0.30 3.90
CA ALA A 249 28.38 0.54 3.41
C ALA A 249 27.04 0.18 4.07
N TRP A 250 26.18 1.18 4.23
CA TRP A 250 24.79 1.00 4.59
C TRP A 250 23.90 1.03 3.35
N HIS A 251 22.84 0.23 3.38
CA HIS A 251 21.97 -0.03 2.24
C HIS A 251 20.54 0.42 2.53
N ARG A 252 19.83 0.96 1.54
CA ARG A 252 18.40 1.28 1.67
C ARG A 252 17.50 0.09 1.36
N ASP A 253 17.97 -0.76 0.45
CA ASP A 253 17.25 -1.95 -0.02
C ASP A 253 18.01 -3.20 0.44
N PRO A 254 17.37 -4.12 1.22
CA PRO A 254 18.02 -5.36 1.65
C PRO A 254 18.29 -6.31 0.47
N ALA A 255 17.61 -6.13 -0.67
CA ALA A 255 17.82 -6.88 -1.90
C ALA A 255 18.78 -6.18 -2.89
N CYS A 256 19.51 -5.15 -2.44
CA CYS A 256 20.42 -4.40 -3.29
C CYS A 256 21.44 -5.32 -4.00
N ARG A 257 21.57 -5.17 -5.31
CA ARG A 257 22.47 -5.98 -6.14
C ARG A 257 23.94 -5.99 -5.70
N ALA A 258 24.38 -4.99 -4.94
CA ALA A 258 25.75 -4.90 -4.43
C ALA A 258 26.02 -5.83 -3.23
N ILE A 259 24.96 -6.27 -2.54
CA ILE A 259 25.04 -7.12 -1.34
C ILE A 259 24.22 -8.39 -1.44
N ARG A 260 23.45 -8.55 -2.51
CA ARG A 260 22.67 -9.75 -2.74
C ARG A 260 23.62 -10.91 -3.02
N ALA A 261 23.71 -11.84 -2.07
CA ALA A 261 24.38 -13.10 -2.28
C ALA A 261 23.44 -14.07 -3.03
N TYR A 262 23.99 -14.76 -4.01
CA TYR A 262 23.30 -15.86 -4.69
C TYR A 262 23.82 -17.17 -4.12
N VAL A 263 22.91 -17.97 -3.58
CA VAL A 263 23.21 -19.28 -3.00
C VAL A 263 22.29 -20.30 -3.63
N ARG A 264 22.86 -21.41 -4.10
CA ARG A 264 22.12 -22.54 -4.65
C ARG A 264 22.38 -23.77 -3.78
N ALA A 265 21.31 -24.49 -3.45
CA ALA A 265 21.39 -25.82 -2.86
C ALA A 265 21.52 -26.84 -4.00
N VAL A 266 22.53 -27.70 -3.93
CA VAL A 266 22.80 -28.73 -4.94
C VAL A 266 23.20 -30.03 -4.24
N PRO A 267 22.91 -31.19 -4.82
CA PRO A 267 23.54 -32.43 -4.41
C PRO A 267 25.07 -32.34 -4.46
N LYS A 268 25.75 -32.89 -3.45
CA LYS A 268 27.21 -32.93 -3.39
C LYS A 268 27.84 -33.59 -4.61
N ARG A 269 27.19 -34.62 -5.17
CA ARG A 269 27.61 -35.31 -6.42
C ARG A 269 27.76 -34.38 -7.63
N GLU A 270 27.00 -33.27 -7.70
CA GLU A 270 27.11 -32.31 -8.80
C GLU A 270 28.34 -31.38 -8.67
N VAL A 271 28.95 -31.34 -7.49
CA VAL A 271 30.02 -30.41 -7.13
C VAL A 271 31.23 -31.08 -6.51
N GLU A 272 31.45 -32.37 -6.81
CA GLU A 272 32.63 -33.13 -6.35
C GLU A 272 33.95 -32.51 -6.80
N GLN A 273 33.94 -31.80 -7.93
CA GLN A 273 35.09 -31.04 -8.43
C GLN A 273 35.46 -29.82 -7.55
N LEU A 274 34.55 -29.37 -6.67
CA LEU A 274 34.83 -28.28 -5.74
C LEU A 274 35.35 -28.86 -4.42
N GLY A 275 36.35 -28.21 -3.81
CA GLY A 275 36.81 -28.59 -2.48
C GLY A 275 35.84 -28.14 -1.37
N PRO A 276 35.87 -28.76 -0.18
CA PRO A 276 35.10 -28.27 0.96
C PRO A 276 35.57 -26.89 1.41
N CYS A 277 34.65 -26.09 1.92
CA CYS A 277 34.95 -24.87 2.66
C CYS A 277 35.58 -25.21 4.01
N SER A 278 36.77 -24.68 4.28
CA SER A 278 37.50 -24.88 5.55
C SER A 278 36.76 -24.39 6.79
N TYR A 279 35.86 -23.40 6.65
CA TYR A 279 35.03 -22.94 7.76
C TYR A 279 33.84 -23.88 8.03
N CYS A 280 33.32 -24.54 6.99
CA CYS A 280 32.21 -25.46 7.12
C CYS A 280 32.64 -26.88 7.50
N TYR A 281 33.85 -27.26 7.11
CA TYR A 281 34.45 -28.57 7.30
C TYR A 281 35.88 -28.36 7.83
N PRO A 282 36.04 -28.14 9.15
CA PRO A 282 37.35 -28.00 9.78
C PRO A 282 38.13 -29.32 9.83
#